data_AF-A0A9N9D2C8-F1
#
_entry.id   AF-A0A9N9D2C8-F1
#
_cell.length_a   1.000
_cell.length_b   1.000
_cell.length_c   1.000
_cell.angle_alpha   90.00
_cell.angle_beta   90.00
_cell.angle_gamma   90.00
#
_symmetry.space_group_name_H-M   'P 1'
#
loop_
_entity.id
_entity.type
_entity.pdbx_description
1 polymer ?
#
loop_
_entity_poly.entity_id
_entity_poly.type
_entity_poly.pdbx_seq_one_letter_code
_entity_poly.pdbx_strand_id
1 'polypeptide(L)'
;MTKTTPTSLPPNVTRLPQTNQLDALMTIIRNRATPRGDFIFYSDRIIRLLVEEGLNHLPVEEKTVTTPTANEYRGVQFIGKICGVSIMRAGESMEQGLRDCCRSVRIGKILIQRDEETAKPKLYYAKLPNDIDKRYVMLLDPMLATGGSAIKAIEVLLQNGVREDRILFLNLIAAPEGIDAVTKRFSQLKIVTACVDQGLDEKKYIVPGLGDFVSLDGDSFLDRAWSELDNLELIFDGVNKPTLVSEWNCTDTTIDGQMNLSGNKRVRMCVFTNFCVDRDRGAFLVQNSSKPRPPIVNLVASDKESDRGWTPRIFAQFPSRRYSLVDEKVFVYGLVSPHEFGHWMFNGILPLWSVMRAYNATPESWLFRADAWDGDRAPSRFDMSYLSSRGRDIVLDPFHKTSAFQILAPGGTVPVCFTSAIVGLGNRCSHKFCDGNVAGDDGVTLKEQIFEHYK
;
A
#
# COMPACT_ATOMS: atom_id res chain seq x y z
N MET A 1 7.19 -36.21 -19.15
CA MET A 1 5.74 -36.03 -19.36
C MET A 1 5.57 -35.18 -20.61
N THR A 2 4.84 -35.69 -21.58
CA THR A 2 4.69 -35.14 -22.93
C THR A 2 4.05 -33.75 -22.90
N LYS A 3 4.80 -32.70 -23.28
CA LYS A 3 4.28 -31.34 -23.51
C LYS A 3 3.29 -31.44 -24.68
N THR A 4 2.00 -31.48 -24.39
CA THR A 4 0.94 -31.37 -25.39
C THR A 4 1.05 -30.00 -26.03
N THR A 5 1.55 -29.92 -27.26
CA THR A 5 1.58 -28.70 -28.06
C THR A 5 0.14 -28.31 -28.40
N PRO A 6 -0.42 -27.18 -27.94
CA PRO A 6 -1.75 -26.77 -28.35
C PRO A 6 -1.68 -26.07 -29.71
N THR A 7 -2.76 -26.25 -30.47
CA THR A 7 -3.35 -25.40 -31.51
C THR A 7 -2.56 -24.12 -31.85
N SER A 8 -2.19 -23.94 -33.13
CA SER A 8 -1.47 -22.75 -33.60
C SER A 8 -2.15 -21.46 -33.12
N LEU A 9 -1.43 -20.63 -32.37
CA LEU A 9 -1.92 -19.33 -31.92
C LEU A 9 -2.20 -18.42 -33.13
N PRO A 10 -3.17 -17.48 -33.02
CA PRO A 10 -3.40 -16.48 -34.05
C PRO A 10 -2.12 -15.69 -34.38
N PRO A 11 -1.96 -15.20 -35.63
CA PRO A 11 -0.71 -14.57 -36.07
C PRO A 11 -0.38 -13.26 -35.35
N ASN A 12 -1.38 -12.61 -34.74
CA ASN A 12 -1.22 -11.40 -33.94
C ASN A 12 -1.00 -11.69 -32.44
N VAL A 13 -0.76 -12.94 -32.06
CA VAL A 13 -0.50 -13.36 -30.68
C VAL A 13 0.92 -13.92 -30.57
N THR A 14 1.73 -13.29 -29.74
CA THR A 14 3.09 -13.70 -29.44
C THR A 14 3.14 -14.29 -28.04
N ARG A 15 3.60 -15.53 -27.93
CA ARG A 15 3.87 -16.18 -26.64
C ARG A 15 5.37 -16.12 -26.37
N LEU A 16 5.76 -15.74 -25.15
CA LEU A 16 7.17 -15.78 -24.74
C LEU A 16 7.79 -17.17 -24.97
N PRO A 17 9.09 -17.24 -25.29
CA PRO A 17 9.78 -18.52 -25.35
C PRO A 17 9.63 -19.30 -24.04
N GLN A 18 9.15 -20.54 -24.13
CA GLN A 18 8.91 -21.42 -22.97
C GLN A 18 10.24 -22.03 -22.49
N THR A 19 11.05 -21.20 -21.85
CA THR A 19 12.35 -21.59 -21.27
C THR A 19 12.16 -22.22 -19.89
N ASN A 20 13.13 -23.02 -19.45
CA ASN A 20 13.12 -23.57 -18.08
C ASN A 20 13.05 -22.46 -17.01
N GLN A 21 13.65 -21.30 -17.27
CA GLN A 21 13.59 -20.16 -16.37
C GLN A 21 12.18 -19.58 -16.27
N LEU A 22 11.50 -19.38 -17.39
CA LEU A 22 10.11 -18.93 -17.38
C LEU A 22 9.20 -19.98 -16.73
N ASP A 23 9.36 -21.25 -17.08
CA ASP A 23 8.61 -22.36 -16.48
C ASP A 23 8.79 -22.39 -14.95
N ALA A 24 10.01 -22.16 -14.44
CA ALA A 24 10.29 -22.09 -13.01
C ALA A 24 9.61 -20.87 -12.32
N LEU A 25 9.70 -19.69 -12.93
CA LEU A 25 9.02 -18.49 -12.43
C LEU A 25 7.49 -18.69 -12.39
N MET A 26 6.93 -19.22 -13.48
CA MET A 26 5.50 -19.54 -13.58
C MET A 26 5.08 -20.58 -12.53
N THR A 27 5.93 -21.58 -12.26
CA THR A 27 5.65 -22.60 -11.23
C THR A 27 5.54 -21.96 -9.85
N ILE A 28 6.41 -21.00 -9.51
CA ILE A 28 6.36 -20.32 -8.21
C ILE A 28 5.10 -19.47 -8.09
N ILE A 29 4.78 -18.64 -9.09
CA ILE A 29 3.60 -17.77 -8.98
C ILE A 29 2.26 -18.54 -9.04
N ARG A 30 2.25 -19.76 -9.59
CA ARG A 30 1.07 -20.65 -9.60
C ARG A 30 0.94 -21.48 -8.32
N ASN A 31 2.01 -21.64 -7.56
CA ASN A 31 1.97 -22.44 -6.34
C ASN A 31 1.19 -21.69 -5.24
N ARG A 32 0.06 -22.27 -4.82
CA ARG A 32 -0.79 -21.73 -3.75
C ARG A 32 -0.04 -21.52 -2.42
N ALA A 33 1.03 -22.27 -2.17
CA ALA A 33 1.83 -22.15 -0.96
C ALA A 33 2.92 -21.06 -1.03
N THR A 34 3.09 -20.38 -2.17
CA THR A 34 4.10 -19.33 -2.33
C THR A 34 3.78 -18.13 -1.44
N PRO A 35 4.72 -17.68 -0.59
CA PRO A 35 4.52 -16.47 0.21
C PRO A 35 4.35 -15.24 -0.67
N ARG A 36 3.56 -14.27 -0.21
CA ARG A 36 3.26 -13.04 -0.96
C ARG A 36 4.50 -12.29 -1.47
N GLY A 37 5.52 -12.11 -0.62
CA GLY A 37 6.74 -11.39 -1.00
C GLY A 37 7.44 -12.05 -2.19
N ASP A 38 7.46 -13.38 -2.21
CA ASP A 38 7.99 -14.16 -3.33
C ASP A 38 7.09 -14.05 -4.56
N PHE A 39 5.76 -14.13 -4.39
CA PHE A 39 4.82 -13.98 -5.51
C PHE A 39 5.02 -12.65 -6.26
N ILE A 40 5.10 -11.53 -5.54
CA ILE A 40 5.34 -10.20 -6.11
C ILE A 40 6.69 -10.20 -6.83
N PHE A 41 7.76 -10.61 -6.14
CA PHE A 41 9.12 -10.60 -6.68
C PHE A 41 9.24 -11.42 -7.97
N TYR A 42 8.66 -12.62 -8.02
CA TYR A 42 8.72 -13.47 -9.20
C TYR A 42 7.77 -13.01 -10.32
N SER A 43 6.62 -12.42 -9.97
CA SER A 43 5.72 -11.80 -10.94
C SER A 43 6.37 -10.60 -11.63
N ASP A 44 7.02 -9.71 -10.90
CA ASP A 44 7.78 -8.58 -11.44
C ASP A 44 8.87 -9.03 -12.43
N ARG A 45 9.54 -10.14 -12.13
CA ARG A 45 10.52 -10.73 -13.06
C ARG A 45 9.89 -11.21 -14.36
N ILE A 46 8.70 -11.80 -14.31
CA ILE A 46 7.97 -12.21 -15.52
C ILE A 46 7.47 -10.98 -16.29
N ILE A 47 6.94 -9.97 -15.58
CA ILE A 47 6.49 -8.70 -16.15
C ILE A 47 7.64 -8.03 -16.90
N ARG A 48 8.86 -8.01 -16.35
CA ARG A 48 10.02 -7.45 -17.06
C ARG A 48 10.26 -8.12 -18.40
N LEU A 49 10.24 -9.46 -18.44
CA LEU A 49 10.40 -10.23 -19.68
C LEU A 49 9.29 -9.91 -20.69
N LEU A 50 8.04 -9.77 -20.21
CA LEU A 50 6.90 -9.42 -21.05
C LEU A 50 6.98 -8.01 -21.63
N VAL A 51 7.42 -7.04 -20.83
CA VAL A 51 7.56 -5.66 -21.30
C VAL A 51 8.66 -5.57 -22.35
N GLU A 52 9.82 -6.20 -22.11
CA GLU A 52 10.91 -6.24 -23.09
C GLU A 52 10.45 -6.86 -24.41
N GLU A 53 9.71 -7.98 -24.37
CA GLU A 53 9.13 -8.55 -25.59
C GLU A 53 8.07 -7.65 -26.22
N GLY A 54 7.23 -7.00 -25.41
CA GLY A 54 6.26 -6.02 -25.89
C GLY A 54 6.93 -4.88 -26.67
N LEU A 55 8.08 -4.40 -26.21
CA LEU A 55 8.86 -3.36 -26.88
C LEU A 55 9.44 -3.83 -28.23
N ASN A 56 9.74 -5.12 -28.41
CA ASN A 56 10.21 -5.68 -29.69
C ASN A 56 9.18 -5.57 -30.81
N HIS A 57 7.90 -5.36 -30.49
CA HIS A 57 6.84 -5.18 -31.49
C HIS A 57 6.65 -3.74 -31.99
N LEU A 58 7.40 -2.79 -31.42
CA LEU A 58 7.42 -1.39 -31.84
C LEU A 58 8.24 -1.23 -33.13
N PRO A 59 7.86 -0.29 -34.01
CA PRO A 59 8.64 -0.02 -35.20
C PRO A 59 10.00 0.58 -34.84
N VAL A 60 11.00 0.23 -35.64
CA VAL A 60 12.36 0.74 -35.53
C VAL A 60 12.84 1.30 -36.86
N GLU A 61 13.75 2.25 -36.82
CA GLU A 61 14.50 2.73 -37.98
C GLU A 61 15.99 2.46 -37.79
N GLU A 62 16.70 2.27 -38.90
CA GLU A 62 18.15 2.10 -38.89
C GLU A 62 18.83 3.37 -38.36
N LYS A 63 19.84 3.18 -37.52
CA LYS A 63 20.65 4.27 -36.97
C LYS A 63 22.10 3.85 -36.93
N THR A 64 22.93 4.62 -37.62
CA THR A 64 24.39 4.49 -37.51
C THR A 64 24.91 5.43 -36.44
N VAL A 65 25.75 4.91 -35.54
CA VAL A 65 26.42 5.71 -34.51
C VAL A 65 27.92 5.50 -34.59
N THR A 66 28.69 6.51 -34.18
CA THR A 66 30.14 6.37 -34.00
C THR A 66 30.41 5.91 -32.57
N THR A 67 31.12 4.80 -32.43
CA THR A 67 31.49 4.24 -31.13
C THR A 67 32.64 5.03 -30.49
N PRO A 68 32.91 4.87 -29.18
CA PRO A 68 34.10 5.46 -28.55
C PRO A 68 35.43 5.02 -29.16
N THR A 69 35.47 3.90 -29.90
CA THR A 69 36.64 3.44 -30.65
C THR A 69 36.73 4.05 -32.06
N ALA A 70 35.92 5.06 -32.35
CA ALA A 70 35.81 5.75 -33.64
C ALA A 70 35.37 4.86 -34.83
N ASN A 71 34.77 3.70 -34.55
CA ASN A 71 34.21 2.83 -35.59
C ASN A 71 32.70 3.08 -35.77
N GLU A 72 32.19 2.86 -36.98
CA GLU A 72 30.75 2.89 -37.22
C GLU A 72 30.08 1.62 -36.67
N TYR A 73 28.97 1.80 -35.96
CA TYR A 73 28.08 0.73 -35.56
C TYR A 73 26.69 0.97 -36.15
N ARG A 74 26.22 0.00 -36.95
CA ARG A 74 24.88 0.01 -37.55
C ARG A 74 23.92 -0.68 -36.60
N GLY A 75 23.10 0.11 -35.91
CA GLY A 75 22.06 -0.35 -35.01
C GLY A 75 20.69 0.15 -35.43
N VAL A 76 19.77 0.19 -34.48
CA VAL A 76 18.38 0.65 -34.68
C VAL A 76 17.94 1.58 -33.55
N GLN A 77 16.92 2.39 -33.80
CA GLN A 77 16.22 3.17 -32.78
C GLN A 77 14.70 3.04 -32.92
N PHE A 78 13.98 3.13 -31.81
CA PHE A 78 12.51 3.08 -31.81
C PHE A 78 11.89 4.33 -32.43
N ILE A 79 10.83 4.12 -33.21
CA ILE A 79 10.03 5.19 -33.82
C ILE A 79 8.77 5.42 -32.98
N GLY A 80 8.48 6.70 -32.71
CA GLY A 80 7.24 7.12 -32.08
C GLY A 80 7.33 7.23 -30.56
N LYS A 81 6.17 7.48 -29.93
CA LYS A 81 6.03 7.69 -28.49
C LYS A 81 5.18 6.59 -27.89
N ILE A 82 5.60 6.06 -26.76
CA ILE A 82 4.86 5.02 -26.04
C ILE A 82 4.07 5.62 -24.86
N CYS A 83 3.01 4.94 -24.44
CA CYS A 83 2.40 5.08 -23.13
C CYS A 83 1.87 3.73 -22.65
N GLY A 84 1.87 3.52 -21.34
CA GLY A 84 1.18 2.40 -20.71
C GLY A 84 -0.27 2.78 -20.42
N VAL A 85 -1.20 1.82 -20.54
CA VAL A 85 -2.55 1.95 -20.02
C VAL A 85 -2.86 0.72 -19.19
N SER A 86 -3.06 0.89 -17.89
CA SER A 86 -3.41 -0.21 -16.98
C SER A 86 -4.92 -0.39 -16.91
N ILE A 87 -5.38 -1.64 -17.06
CA ILE A 87 -6.74 -2.03 -16.71
C ILE A 87 -6.76 -2.27 -15.20
N MET A 88 -7.43 -1.39 -14.47
CA MET A 88 -7.49 -1.50 -13.01
C MET A 88 -8.38 -2.68 -12.62
N ARG A 89 -8.01 -3.47 -11.62
CA ARG A 89 -6.89 -3.24 -10.67
C ARG A 89 -5.62 -4.02 -11.02
N ALA A 90 -5.77 -5.22 -11.57
CA ALA A 90 -4.67 -6.16 -11.82
C ALA A 90 -3.56 -5.58 -12.72
N GLY A 91 -3.91 -4.78 -13.73
CA GLY A 91 -2.96 -4.17 -14.66
C GLY A 91 -2.00 -3.16 -14.02
N GLU A 92 -2.27 -2.67 -12.81
CA GLU A 92 -1.40 -1.72 -12.11
C GLU A 92 -0.08 -2.36 -11.64
N SER A 93 -0.12 -3.66 -11.32
CA SER A 93 1.08 -4.46 -10.97
C SER A 93 2.17 -4.35 -12.04
N MET A 94 1.77 -4.20 -13.30
CA MET A 94 2.68 -4.15 -14.44
C MET A 94 3.26 -2.75 -14.69
N GLU A 95 2.75 -1.71 -14.03
CA GLU A 95 3.22 -0.33 -14.24
C GLU A 95 4.68 -0.15 -13.85
N GLN A 96 5.11 -0.78 -12.75
CA GLN A 96 6.48 -0.66 -12.26
C GLN A 96 7.47 -1.30 -13.26
N GLY A 97 7.18 -2.51 -13.73
CA GLY A 97 7.98 -3.17 -14.76
C GLY A 97 8.10 -2.34 -16.04
N LEU A 98 7.03 -1.65 -16.44
CA LEU A 98 7.07 -0.73 -17.58
C LEU A 98 7.93 0.51 -17.33
N ARG A 99 7.86 1.11 -16.13
CA ARG A 99 8.68 2.29 -15.76
C ARG A 99 10.16 1.93 -15.64
N ASP A 100 10.47 0.71 -15.20
CA ASP A 100 11.84 0.22 -15.10
C ASP A 100 12.48 0.02 -16.48
N CYS A 101 11.69 -0.32 -17.51
CA CYS A 101 12.16 -0.35 -18.90
C CYS A 101 12.25 1.05 -19.50
N CYS A 102 11.25 1.89 -19.19
CA CYS A 102 11.00 3.15 -19.88
C CYS A 102 10.83 4.31 -18.88
N ARG A 103 11.95 4.95 -18.50
CA ARG A 103 12.04 5.97 -17.42
C ARG A 103 11.08 7.16 -17.50
N SER A 104 10.47 7.46 -18.64
CA SER A 104 9.56 8.60 -18.83
C SER A 104 8.26 8.24 -19.56
N VAL A 105 7.83 6.99 -19.42
CA VAL A 105 6.56 6.52 -19.99
C VAL A 105 5.37 7.18 -19.28
N ARG A 106 4.40 7.66 -20.06
CA ARG A 106 3.12 8.16 -19.51
C ARG A 106 2.23 6.97 -19.21
N ILE A 107 1.48 7.04 -18.10
CA ILE A 107 0.54 6.00 -17.70
C ILE A 107 -0.89 6.56 -17.74
N GLY A 108 -1.76 5.90 -18.49
CA GLY A 108 -3.21 6.05 -18.40
C GLY A 108 -3.81 4.92 -17.58
N LYS A 109 -5.04 5.12 -17.07
CA LYS A 109 -5.77 4.14 -16.26
C LYS A 109 -7.20 4.00 -16.74
N ILE A 110 -7.68 2.77 -16.82
CA ILE A 110 -9.07 2.44 -17.17
C ILE A 110 -9.64 1.51 -16.09
N LEU A 111 -10.80 1.86 -15.53
CA LEU A 111 -11.57 1.01 -14.63
C LEU A 111 -12.76 0.42 -15.37
N ILE A 112 -12.78 -0.91 -15.46
CA ILE A 112 -13.91 -1.66 -16.01
C ILE A 112 -14.38 -2.64 -14.95
N GLN A 113 -15.66 -2.57 -14.64
CA GLN A 113 -16.31 -3.49 -13.71
C GLN A 113 -17.53 -4.08 -14.38
N ARG A 114 -17.91 -5.28 -13.97
CA ARG A 114 -19.12 -5.92 -14.47
C ARG A 114 -20.31 -5.32 -13.74
N ASP A 115 -21.32 -4.93 -14.50
CA ASP A 115 -22.61 -4.53 -13.99
C ASP A 115 -23.30 -5.74 -13.33
N GLU A 116 -23.76 -5.59 -12.08
CA GLU A 116 -24.25 -6.71 -11.27
C GLU A 116 -25.53 -7.34 -11.82
N GLU A 117 -26.37 -6.56 -12.49
CA GLU A 117 -27.63 -7.03 -13.07
C GLU A 117 -27.44 -7.68 -14.44
N THR A 118 -26.56 -7.12 -15.28
CA THR A 118 -26.42 -7.55 -16.68
C THR A 118 -25.18 -8.38 -16.97
N ALA A 119 -24.26 -8.50 -16.00
CA ALA A 119 -22.93 -9.10 -16.13
C ALA A 119 -22.06 -8.51 -17.26
N LYS A 120 -22.46 -7.38 -17.85
CA LYS A 120 -21.74 -6.73 -18.96
C LYS A 120 -20.64 -5.80 -18.42
N PRO A 121 -19.47 -5.73 -19.09
CA PRO A 121 -18.41 -4.81 -18.71
C PRO A 121 -18.83 -3.35 -18.98
N LYS A 122 -18.84 -2.54 -17.92
CA LYS A 122 -19.16 -1.11 -17.96
C LYS A 122 -17.90 -0.30 -17.63
N LEU A 123 -17.72 0.83 -18.32
CA LEU A 123 -16.66 1.78 -18.04
C LEU A 123 -17.06 2.65 -16.84
N TYR A 124 -16.26 2.63 -15.78
CA TYR A 124 -16.49 3.46 -14.59
C TYR A 124 -15.54 4.66 -14.54
N TYR A 125 -14.31 4.50 -15.04
CA TYR A 125 -13.30 5.54 -15.00
C TYR A 125 -12.32 5.38 -16.15
N ALA A 126 -11.93 6.49 -16.78
CA ALA A 126 -10.83 6.54 -17.74
C ALA A 126 -10.06 7.84 -17.56
N LYS A 127 -8.75 7.74 -17.32
CA LYS A 127 -7.82 8.88 -17.34
C LYS A 127 -6.67 8.52 -18.25
N LEU A 128 -6.68 9.11 -19.44
CA LEU A 128 -5.73 8.83 -20.51
C LEU A 128 -4.85 10.06 -20.78
N PRO A 129 -3.62 9.90 -21.29
CA PRO A 129 -2.82 11.02 -21.78
C PRO A 129 -3.57 11.79 -22.87
N ASN A 130 -3.51 13.12 -22.85
CA ASN A 130 -4.19 13.98 -23.83
C ASN A 130 -3.74 13.76 -25.29
N ASP A 131 -2.56 13.16 -25.49
CA ASP A 131 -1.96 12.87 -26.80
C ASP A 131 -1.91 11.36 -27.10
N ILE A 132 -2.84 10.57 -26.55
CA ILE A 132 -2.85 9.11 -26.69
C ILE A 132 -3.08 8.64 -28.13
N ASP A 133 -3.84 9.41 -28.92
CA ASP A 133 -4.12 9.18 -30.36
C ASP A 133 -2.84 9.08 -31.20
N LYS A 134 -1.75 9.72 -30.75
CA LYS A 134 -0.46 9.77 -31.44
C LYS A 134 0.56 8.76 -30.92
N ARG A 135 0.18 7.90 -29.96
CA ARG A 135 1.11 7.00 -29.25
C ARG A 135 0.89 5.53 -29.58
N TYR A 136 1.91 4.73 -29.31
CA TYR A 136 1.79 3.29 -29.13
C TYR A 136 1.34 3.01 -27.71
N VAL A 137 0.29 2.21 -27.55
CA VAL A 137 -0.33 1.93 -26.26
C VAL A 137 0.05 0.52 -25.84
N MET A 138 0.75 0.41 -24.72
CA MET A 138 0.97 -0.86 -24.02
C MET A 138 -0.17 -1.04 -23.02
N LEU A 139 -1.20 -1.78 -23.42
CA LEU A 139 -2.35 -2.13 -22.56
C LEU A 139 -1.91 -3.24 -21.61
N LEU A 140 -2.07 -3.03 -20.31
CA LEU A 140 -1.56 -3.90 -19.26
C LEU A 140 -2.71 -4.56 -18.50
N ASP A 141 -2.76 -5.88 -18.52
CA ASP A 141 -3.63 -6.70 -17.67
C ASP A 141 -3.00 -8.10 -17.52
N PRO A 142 -2.63 -8.55 -16.31
CA PRO A 142 -1.94 -9.82 -16.13
C PRO A 142 -2.76 -11.03 -16.56
N MET A 143 -4.10 -10.95 -16.60
CA MET A 143 -4.98 -12.09 -16.89
C MET A 143 -5.92 -11.84 -18.05
N LEU A 144 -5.82 -12.66 -19.10
CA LEU A 144 -6.77 -12.71 -20.20
C LEU A 144 -7.66 -13.95 -20.10
N ALA A 145 -8.75 -13.84 -19.32
CA ALA A 145 -9.73 -14.91 -19.13
C ALA A 145 -10.79 -14.93 -20.25
N THR A 146 -11.96 -14.30 -20.05
CA THR A 146 -13.02 -14.24 -21.07
C THR A 146 -12.82 -13.14 -22.13
N GLY A 147 -11.86 -12.23 -21.92
CA GLY A 147 -11.60 -11.10 -22.81
C GLY A 147 -12.56 -9.91 -22.68
N GLY A 148 -13.65 -10.01 -21.90
CA GLY A 148 -14.66 -8.95 -21.80
C GLY A 148 -14.10 -7.58 -21.35
N SER A 149 -13.27 -7.57 -20.31
CA SER A 149 -12.63 -6.35 -19.80
C SER A 149 -11.64 -5.77 -20.81
N ALA A 150 -10.79 -6.61 -21.41
CA ALA A 150 -9.84 -6.20 -22.44
C ALA A 150 -10.55 -5.61 -23.65
N ILE A 151 -11.60 -6.26 -24.16
CA ILE A 151 -12.41 -5.76 -25.28
C ILE A 151 -12.96 -4.38 -24.96
N LYS A 152 -13.54 -4.19 -23.77
CA LYS A 152 -14.09 -2.89 -23.39
C LYS A 152 -13.01 -1.81 -23.26
N ALA A 153 -11.83 -2.15 -22.73
CA ALA A 153 -10.70 -1.21 -22.66
C ALA A 153 -10.21 -0.80 -24.06
N ILE A 154 -10.10 -1.77 -24.97
CA ILE A 154 -9.71 -1.52 -26.37
C ILE A 154 -10.75 -0.63 -27.06
N GLU A 155 -12.05 -0.88 -26.88
CA GLU A 155 -13.11 -0.01 -27.41
C GLU A 155 -12.96 1.44 -26.93
N VAL A 156 -12.63 1.65 -25.65
CA VAL A 156 -12.39 2.99 -25.09
C VAL A 156 -11.14 3.64 -25.72
N LEU A 157 -10.07 2.89 -25.93
CA LEU A 157 -8.86 3.40 -26.61
C LEU A 157 -9.17 3.83 -28.05
N LEU A 158 -9.90 3.00 -28.80
CA LEU A 158 -10.32 3.33 -30.17
C LEU A 158 -11.23 4.56 -30.21
N GLN A 159 -12.15 4.70 -29.26
CA GLN A 159 -13.01 5.89 -29.10
C GLN A 159 -12.21 7.16 -28.80
N ASN A 160 -11.04 7.03 -28.16
CA ASN A 160 -10.11 8.14 -27.91
C ASN A 160 -9.09 8.35 -29.05
N GLY A 161 -9.32 7.76 -30.22
CA GLY A 161 -8.53 7.99 -31.43
C GLY A 161 -7.25 7.16 -31.54
N VAL A 162 -7.03 6.21 -30.62
CA VAL A 162 -5.91 5.27 -30.75
C VAL A 162 -6.18 4.34 -31.94
N ARG A 163 -5.17 4.10 -32.77
CA ARG A 163 -5.28 3.13 -33.87
C ARG A 163 -5.11 1.70 -33.35
N GLU A 164 -5.91 0.78 -33.88
CA GLU A 164 -5.90 -0.64 -33.46
C GLU A 164 -4.51 -1.29 -33.60
N ASP A 165 -3.81 -1.03 -34.71
CA ASP A 165 -2.47 -1.54 -35.01
C ASP A 165 -1.36 -0.99 -34.08
N ARG A 166 -1.69 -0.01 -33.22
CA ARG A 166 -0.80 0.60 -32.23
C ARG A 166 -1.09 0.15 -30.81
N ILE A 167 -2.03 -0.79 -30.62
CA ILE A 167 -2.36 -1.36 -29.32
C ILE A 167 -1.60 -2.67 -29.15
N LEU A 168 -0.75 -2.71 -28.14
CA LEU A 168 0.02 -3.88 -27.69
C LEU A 168 -0.58 -4.34 -26.36
N PHE A 169 -1.27 -5.47 -26.34
CA PHE A 169 -1.89 -5.99 -25.14
C PHE A 169 -0.99 -7.02 -24.45
N LEU A 170 -0.46 -6.67 -23.28
CA LEU A 170 0.45 -7.51 -22.51
C LEU A 170 -0.30 -8.20 -21.37
N ASN A 171 -0.10 -9.51 -21.25
CA ASN A 171 -0.66 -10.31 -20.17
C ASN A 171 0.32 -11.40 -19.71
N LEU A 172 0.19 -11.85 -18.46
CA LEU A 172 1.01 -12.95 -17.93
C LEU A 172 0.42 -14.29 -18.35
N ILE A 173 -0.89 -14.41 -18.23
CA ILE A 173 -1.59 -15.66 -18.48
C ILE A 173 -2.85 -15.41 -19.31
N ALA A 174 -3.05 -16.24 -20.32
CA ALA A 174 -4.22 -16.16 -21.18
C ALA A 174 -4.92 -17.53 -21.31
N ALA A 175 -6.24 -17.49 -21.43
CA ALA A 175 -7.04 -18.61 -21.88
C ALA A 175 -7.29 -18.51 -23.41
N PRO A 176 -7.33 -19.64 -24.14
CA PRO A 176 -7.65 -19.66 -25.56
C PRO A 176 -8.95 -18.92 -25.90
N GLU A 177 -9.98 -19.03 -25.06
CA GLU A 177 -11.28 -18.38 -25.23
C GLU A 177 -11.16 -16.85 -25.21
N GLY A 178 -10.31 -16.31 -24.33
CA GLY A 178 -10.05 -14.87 -24.23
C GLY A 178 -9.24 -14.33 -25.41
N ILE A 179 -8.23 -15.10 -25.85
CA ILE A 179 -7.45 -14.78 -27.05
C ILE A 179 -8.38 -14.73 -28.26
N ASP A 180 -9.20 -15.74 -28.45
CA ASP A 180 -10.19 -15.82 -29.52
C ASP A 180 -11.17 -14.66 -29.49
N ALA A 181 -11.72 -14.32 -28.32
CA ALA A 181 -12.68 -13.25 -28.18
C ALA A 181 -12.11 -11.88 -28.58
N VAL A 182 -10.87 -11.59 -28.17
CA VAL A 182 -10.19 -10.34 -28.51
C VAL A 182 -9.79 -10.31 -29.98
N THR A 183 -9.14 -11.36 -30.48
CA THR A 183 -8.59 -11.41 -31.85
C THR A 183 -9.68 -11.47 -32.93
N LYS A 184 -10.84 -12.09 -32.66
CA LYS A 184 -12.00 -12.07 -33.56
C LYS A 184 -12.58 -10.67 -33.73
N ARG A 185 -12.48 -9.82 -32.71
CA ARG A 185 -13.03 -8.46 -32.73
C ARG A 185 -12.01 -7.41 -33.18
N PHE A 186 -10.74 -7.64 -32.89
CA PHE A 186 -9.63 -6.76 -33.20
C PHE A 186 -8.48 -7.56 -33.79
N SER A 187 -8.40 -7.57 -35.12
CA SER A 187 -7.44 -8.38 -35.87
C SER A 187 -6.08 -7.72 -36.06
N GLN A 188 -5.97 -6.40 -35.86
CA GLN A 188 -4.75 -5.63 -36.07
C GLN A 188 -3.96 -5.39 -34.78
N LEU A 189 -4.59 -5.48 -33.60
CA LEU A 189 -3.88 -5.37 -32.33
C LEU A 189 -2.97 -6.57 -32.12
N LYS A 190 -1.90 -6.39 -31.34
CA LYS A 190 -0.99 -7.48 -30.98
C LYS A 190 -1.19 -7.88 -29.52
N ILE A 191 -1.18 -9.18 -29.23
CA ILE A 191 -1.21 -9.71 -27.88
C ILE A 191 0.17 -10.33 -27.58
N VAL A 192 0.76 -10.00 -26.43
CA VAL A 192 1.98 -10.63 -25.92
C VAL A 192 1.66 -11.30 -24.59
N THR A 193 1.92 -12.60 -24.48
CA THR A 193 1.59 -13.40 -23.30
C THR A 193 2.73 -14.29 -22.84
N ALA A 194 2.88 -14.50 -21.53
CA ALA A 194 3.92 -15.41 -21.01
C ALA A 194 3.49 -16.86 -21.13
N CYS A 195 2.20 -17.15 -20.89
CA CYS A 195 1.68 -18.51 -20.91
C CYS A 195 0.22 -18.54 -21.42
N VAL A 196 -0.10 -19.59 -22.17
CA VAL A 196 -1.48 -19.89 -22.59
C VAL A 196 -1.90 -21.19 -21.93
N ASP A 197 -2.95 -21.12 -21.12
CA ASP A 197 -3.46 -22.23 -20.33
C ASP A 197 -4.51 -23.06 -21.09
N GLN A 198 -5.07 -24.07 -20.44
CA GLN A 198 -5.95 -25.05 -21.10
C GLN A 198 -7.29 -24.44 -21.50
N GLY A 199 -7.82 -23.55 -20.67
CA GLY A 199 -9.11 -22.91 -20.89
C GLY A 199 -9.67 -22.30 -19.63
N LEU A 200 -10.99 -22.12 -19.61
CA LEU A 200 -11.74 -21.62 -18.48
C LEU A 200 -12.58 -22.71 -17.79
N ASP A 201 -12.73 -22.63 -16.48
CA ASP A 201 -13.69 -23.44 -15.73
C ASP A 201 -15.14 -22.88 -15.84
N GLU A 202 -16.08 -23.53 -15.16
CA GLU A 202 -17.49 -23.11 -15.11
C GLU A 202 -17.68 -21.70 -14.55
N LYS A 203 -16.80 -21.28 -13.63
CA LYS A 203 -16.79 -19.96 -13.00
C LYS A 203 -15.99 -18.92 -13.79
N LYS A 204 -15.48 -19.29 -14.97
CA LYS A 204 -14.65 -18.45 -15.85
C LYS A 204 -13.27 -18.09 -15.28
N TYR A 205 -12.74 -18.90 -14.37
CA TYR A 205 -11.33 -18.84 -13.98
C TYR A 205 -10.47 -19.62 -14.97
N ILE A 206 -9.26 -19.13 -15.22
CA ILE A 206 -8.27 -19.81 -16.07
C ILE A 206 -7.80 -21.07 -15.34
N VAL A 207 -7.71 -22.20 -16.04
CA VAL A 207 -7.25 -23.48 -15.49
C VAL A 207 -6.08 -24.06 -16.30
N PRO A 208 -5.00 -24.56 -15.66
CA PRO A 208 -4.78 -24.65 -14.20
C PRO A 208 -4.64 -23.29 -13.48
N GLY A 209 -4.37 -22.22 -14.22
CA GLY A 209 -4.42 -20.85 -13.73
C GLY A 209 -3.36 -20.50 -12.70
N LEU A 210 -3.56 -19.33 -12.11
CA LEU A 210 -2.82 -18.85 -10.94
C LEU A 210 -3.75 -18.40 -9.80
N GLY A 211 -5.08 -18.52 -9.96
CA GLY A 211 -6.06 -17.91 -9.06
C GLY A 211 -6.37 -16.46 -9.42
N ASP A 212 -6.80 -15.65 -8.45
CA ASP A 212 -7.03 -14.22 -8.63
C ASP A 212 -5.73 -13.44 -8.43
N PHE A 213 -5.14 -12.94 -9.52
CA PHE A 213 -3.87 -12.21 -9.50
C PHE A 213 -3.88 -11.03 -8.51
N VAL A 214 -5.01 -10.33 -8.40
CA VAL A 214 -5.17 -9.16 -7.52
C VAL A 214 -5.02 -9.57 -6.05
N SER A 215 -5.61 -10.70 -5.68
CA SER A 215 -5.54 -11.24 -4.32
C SER A 215 -4.15 -11.72 -3.91
N LEU A 216 -3.29 -12.05 -4.89
CA LEU A 216 -1.99 -12.69 -4.69
C LEU A 216 -0.82 -11.70 -4.73
N ASP A 217 -0.90 -10.69 -5.61
CA ASP A 217 0.06 -9.59 -5.67
C ASP A 217 -0.02 -8.72 -4.41
N GLY A 218 -1.18 -8.72 -3.78
CA GLY A 218 -1.42 -8.07 -2.50
C GLY A 218 -1.27 -6.56 -2.63
N ASP A 219 -2.43 -5.91 -2.55
CA ASP A 219 -2.59 -4.49 -2.35
C ASP A 219 -1.74 -3.61 -3.27
N SER A 220 -2.13 -3.53 -4.55
CA SER A 220 -1.99 -2.26 -5.25
C SER A 220 -2.60 -1.17 -4.35
N PHE A 221 -2.02 0.03 -4.33
CA PHE A 221 -2.56 1.16 -3.54
C PHE A 221 -4.07 1.39 -3.77
N LEU A 222 -4.60 0.93 -4.91
CA LEU A 222 -6.01 0.92 -5.23
C LEU A 222 -6.78 -0.30 -4.72
N ASP A 223 -6.19 -1.48 -4.52
CA ASP A 223 -6.92 -2.65 -4.00
C ASP A 223 -7.47 -2.47 -2.60
N ARG A 224 -6.77 -1.74 -1.73
CA ARG A 224 -7.36 -1.30 -0.45
C ARG A 224 -8.44 -0.26 -0.65
N ALA A 225 -8.26 0.66 -1.61
CA ALA A 225 -9.25 1.69 -1.93
C ALA A 225 -10.53 1.12 -2.58
N TRP A 226 -10.46 -0.04 -3.25
CA TRP A 226 -11.60 -0.65 -3.95
C TRP A 226 -12.19 -1.88 -3.27
N SER A 227 -11.43 -2.64 -2.46
CA SER A 227 -12.04 -3.57 -1.51
C SER A 227 -12.90 -2.84 -0.45
N GLU A 228 -12.64 -1.53 -0.24
CA GLU A 228 -13.53 -0.64 0.51
C GLU A 228 -14.72 -0.10 -0.33
N LEU A 229 -14.69 -0.18 -1.67
CA LEU A 229 -15.78 0.28 -2.56
C LEU A 229 -16.72 -0.84 -3.03
N ASP A 230 -16.25 -2.08 -3.16
CA ASP A 230 -17.12 -3.24 -3.45
C ASP A 230 -17.86 -3.76 -2.20
N ASN A 231 -17.45 -3.36 -0.99
CA ASN A 231 -18.25 -3.52 0.24
C ASN A 231 -19.26 -2.37 0.46
N LEU A 232 -19.44 -1.47 -0.51
CA LEU A 232 -20.30 -0.29 -0.42
C LEU A 232 -21.63 -0.38 -1.19
N GLU A 233 -22.04 -1.57 -1.61
CA GLU A 233 -23.48 -1.87 -1.80
C GLU A 233 -24.01 -2.74 -0.65
N LEU A 234 -24.06 -2.12 0.53
CA LEU A 234 -25.32 -2.07 1.25
C LEU A 234 -25.78 -0.61 1.27
N ILE A 235 -26.81 -0.38 0.46
CA ILE A 235 -27.74 0.74 0.57
C ILE A 235 -28.10 0.91 2.06
N PHE A 236 -27.80 2.08 2.62
CA PHE A 236 -28.72 2.72 3.55
C PHE A 236 -29.13 4.04 2.90
N ASP A 237 -29.97 3.92 1.87
CA ASP A 237 -31.01 4.91 1.62
C ASP A 237 -31.87 4.98 2.88
N GLY A 238 -32.06 6.21 3.36
CA GLY A 238 -33.07 6.59 4.32
C GLY A 238 -33.23 5.67 5.54
N VAL A 239 -32.54 6.00 6.64
CA VAL A 239 -33.03 6.01 8.03
C VAL A 239 -31.81 6.08 8.96
N ASN A 240 -31.69 7.17 9.72
CA ASN A 240 -30.86 7.35 10.93
C ASN A 240 -29.51 6.62 10.98
N LYS A 241 -28.42 7.21 10.46
CA LYS A 241 -27.06 6.75 10.79
C LYS A 241 -26.65 7.22 12.20
N PRO A 242 -25.99 6.36 13.00
CA PRO A 242 -25.44 6.78 14.28
C PRO A 242 -24.29 7.76 14.02
N THR A 243 -24.35 8.92 14.65
CA THR A 243 -23.21 9.81 14.79
C THR A 243 -22.08 8.98 15.43
N LEU A 244 -20.91 8.87 14.82
CA LEU A 244 -19.72 8.35 15.52
C LEU A 244 -19.46 9.31 16.67
N VAL A 245 -19.98 8.98 17.85
CA VAL A 245 -19.71 9.71 19.08
C VAL A 245 -18.56 8.98 19.75
N SER A 246 -17.44 9.64 19.83
CA SER A 246 -16.29 9.20 20.59
C SER A 246 -16.60 9.31 22.08
N GLU A 247 -16.26 8.26 22.80
CA GLU A 247 -16.21 8.25 24.26
C GLU A 247 -14.77 8.04 24.69
N TRP A 248 -14.47 8.38 25.94
CA TRP A 248 -13.15 8.09 26.47
C TRP A 248 -13.21 7.83 27.95
N ASN A 249 -12.26 7.03 28.41
CA ASN A 249 -11.99 6.83 29.81
C ASN A 249 -10.51 7.09 30.06
N CYS A 250 -10.23 7.98 31.01
CA CYS A 250 -8.87 8.35 31.37
C CYS A 250 -8.61 7.88 32.79
N THR A 251 -7.51 7.16 32.98
CA THR A 251 -7.02 6.76 34.29
C THR A 251 -5.83 7.62 34.65
N ASP A 252 -5.97 8.32 35.77
CA ASP A 252 -4.89 9.05 36.41
C ASP A 252 -4.33 8.22 37.54
N THR A 253 -3.01 8.02 37.52
CA THR A 253 -2.29 7.45 38.65
C THR A 253 -1.24 8.44 39.11
N THR A 254 -1.23 8.66 40.42
CA THR A 254 -0.14 9.29 41.15
C THR A 254 0.72 8.17 41.72
N ILE A 255 2.00 8.15 41.39
CA ILE A 255 2.93 7.26 42.08
C ILE A 255 3.29 7.97 43.39
N ASP A 256 2.53 7.67 44.45
CA ASP A 256 2.78 8.19 45.77
C ASP A 256 3.65 7.21 46.57
N GLY A 257 4.73 7.73 47.18
CA GLY A 257 5.52 7.02 48.19
C GLY A 257 6.50 5.96 47.67
N GLN A 258 7.80 6.26 47.74
CA GLN A 258 8.79 5.41 48.46
C GLN A 258 10.25 5.87 48.34
N MET A 259 10.57 6.91 47.58
CA MET A 259 11.93 7.49 47.61
C MET A 259 11.85 9.01 47.53
N ASN A 260 12.66 9.68 48.37
CA ASN A 260 12.87 11.13 48.39
C ASN A 260 13.36 11.63 47.01
N LEU A 261 12.43 11.76 46.08
CA LEU A 261 12.62 12.30 44.75
C LEU A 261 11.59 13.42 44.62
N SER A 262 12.06 14.65 44.53
CA SER A 262 11.24 15.82 44.26
C SER A 262 10.66 15.71 42.85
N GLY A 263 9.42 15.20 42.74
CA GLY A 263 8.68 15.12 41.48
C GLY A 263 7.44 14.26 41.62
N ASN A 264 6.25 14.87 41.55
CA ASN A 264 4.97 14.16 41.54
C ASN A 264 4.76 13.52 40.16
N LYS A 265 5.29 12.30 39.98
CA LYS A 265 5.16 11.52 38.74
C LYS A 265 3.69 11.19 38.52
N ARG A 266 3.13 11.76 37.45
CA ARG A 266 1.74 11.59 37.05
C ARG A 266 1.70 10.81 35.76
N VAL A 267 0.90 9.75 35.76
CA VAL A 267 0.63 8.96 34.56
C VAL A 267 -0.84 9.10 34.26
N ARG A 268 -1.13 9.73 33.12
CA ARG A 268 -2.46 9.78 32.53
C ARG A 268 -2.47 8.92 31.28
N MET A 269 -3.33 7.91 31.27
CA MET A 269 -3.60 7.08 30.11
C MET A 269 -5.06 7.25 29.73
N CYS A 270 -5.35 7.41 28.45
CA CYS A 270 -6.73 7.52 27.99
C CYS A 270 -7.00 6.51 26.88
N VAL A 271 -8.11 5.80 27.02
CA VAL A 271 -8.68 4.95 25.98
C VAL A 271 -9.80 5.73 25.34
N PHE A 272 -9.65 6.07 24.07
CA PHE A 272 -10.68 6.73 23.26
C PHE A 272 -11.35 5.71 22.37
N THR A 273 -12.67 5.77 22.23
CA THR A 273 -13.42 5.04 21.20
C THR A 273 -13.62 5.93 19.99
N ASN A 274 -13.69 5.33 18.79
CA ASN A 274 -13.98 6.06 17.55
C ASN A 274 -13.02 7.23 17.32
N PHE A 275 -11.72 6.95 17.39
CA PHE A 275 -10.66 7.95 17.24
C PHE A 275 -10.27 8.09 15.78
N CYS A 276 -10.27 9.31 15.23
CA CYS A 276 -10.05 9.51 13.80
C CYS A 276 -8.75 10.28 13.50
N VAL A 277 -8.16 10.01 12.33
CA VAL A 277 -6.95 10.65 11.83
C VAL A 277 -7.15 11.04 10.36
N ASP A 278 -6.75 12.26 10.02
CA ASP A 278 -6.59 12.69 8.62
C ASP A 278 -5.44 13.69 8.45
N ARG A 279 -5.06 13.92 7.20
CA ARG A 279 -3.92 14.78 6.85
C ARG A 279 -4.11 16.25 7.20
N ASP A 280 -5.31 16.80 7.06
CA ASP A 280 -5.55 18.26 7.16
C ASP A 280 -5.85 18.68 8.61
N ARG A 281 -6.55 17.83 9.36
CA ARG A 281 -7.00 18.08 10.74
C ARG A 281 -6.18 17.31 11.77
N GLY A 282 -5.35 16.37 11.35
CA GLY A 282 -4.60 15.48 12.25
C GLY A 282 -5.54 14.51 12.96
N ALA A 283 -5.22 14.17 14.20
CA ALA A 283 -6.05 13.31 15.04
C ALA A 283 -7.18 14.08 15.75
N PHE A 284 -8.40 13.53 15.69
CA PHE A 284 -9.60 14.17 16.21
C PHE A 284 -10.65 13.19 16.72
N LEU A 285 -11.57 13.72 17.53
CA LEU A 285 -12.76 13.06 18.06
C LEU A 285 -14.02 13.82 17.64
N VAL A 286 -15.13 13.10 17.59
CA VAL A 286 -16.45 13.70 17.42
C VAL A 286 -17.24 13.42 18.68
N GLN A 287 -17.65 14.46 19.39
CA GLN A 287 -18.32 14.31 20.68
C GLN A 287 -19.56 15.19 20.75
N ASN A 288 -20.52 14.76 21.56
CA ASN A 288 -21.67 15.60 21.89
C ASN A 288 -21.23 16.76 22.80
N SER A 289 -21.77 17.96 22.56
CA SER A 289 -21.45 19.18 23.32
C SER A 289 -21.73 19.06 24.83
N SER A 290 -22.60 18.11 25.22
CA SER A 290 -22.96 17.85 26.61
C SER A 290 -21.91 17.06 27.42
N LYS A 291 -20.89 16.46 26.77
CA LYS A 291 -19.80 15.77 27.49
C LYS A 291 -18.63 16.71 27.77
N PRO A 292 -17.91 16.55 28.91
CA PRO A 292 -16.72 17.34 29.20
C PRO A 292 -15.68 17.18 28.08
N ARG A 293 -14.73 18.12 27.93
CA ARG A 293 -13.61 17.90 26.99
C ARG A 293 -12.64 16.85 27.56
N PRO A 294 -12.00 16.02 26.72
CA PRO A 294 -10.99 15.11 27.22
C PRO A 294 -9.82 15.89 27.83
N PRO A 295 -9.24 15.39 28.93
CA PRO A 295 -8.10 16.03 29.55
C PRO A 295 -6.84 15.93 28.67
N ILE A 296 -5.88 16.83 28.89
CA ILE A 296 -4.55 16.72 28.30
C ILE A 296 -3.88 15.43 28.77
N VAL A 297 -3.39 14.63 27.81
CA VAL A 297 -2.74 13.34 28.03
C VAL A 297 -1.25 13.47 27.79
N ASN A 298 -0.45 12.92 28.69
CA ASN A 298 1.00 13.02 28.63
C ASN A 298 1.56 12.02 27.61
N LEU A 299 2.13 12.52 26.52
CA LEU A 299 2.85 11.68 25.56
C LEU A 299 4.28 11.40 26.01
N VAL A 300 4.87 12.30 26.80
CA VAL A 300 6.16 12.07 27.46
C VAL A 300 6.02 12.53 28.90
N ALA A 301 6.12 11.60 29.85
CA ALA A 301 5.91 11.86 31.26
C ALA A 301 7.25 12.03 31.99
N SER A 302 7.52 13.23 32.49
CA SER A 302 8.76 13.61 33.18
C SER A 302 8.45 14.44 34.43
N ASP A 303 7.88 15.64 34.28
CA ASP A 303 7.37 16.48 35.38
C ASP A 303 6.32 17.50 34.89
N LYS A 304 5.70 18.26 35.80
CA LYS A 304 4.60 19.20 35.47
C LYS A 304 4.98 20.25 34.42
N GLU A 305 6.25 20.65 34.36
CA GLU A 305 6.75 21.71 33.50
C GLU A 305 7.33 21.16 32.19
N SER A 306 7.89 19.94 32.21
CA SER A 306 8.50 19.28 31.05
C SER A 306 7.59 18.27 30.34
N ASP A 307 6.44 17.93 30.92
CA ASP A 307 5.45 17.03 30.32
C ASP A 307 4.95 17.56 28.97
N ARG A 308 5.25 16.82 27.91
CA ARG A 308 4.64 17.03 26.59
C ARG A 308 3.21 16.48 26.62
N GLY A 309 2.26 17.39 26.77
CA GLY A 309 0.84 17.08 26.70
C GLY A 309 0.31 17.09 25.27
N TRP A 310 -0.63 16.21 24.97
CA TRP A 310 -1.38 16.20 23.72
C TRP A 310 -2.86 15.96 23.98
N THR A 311 -3.70 16.59 23.14
CA THR A 311 -5.15 16.38 23.10
C THR A 311 -5.60 16.29 21.66
N PRO A 312 -6.48 15.33 21.31
CA PRO A 312 -7.09 15.31 20.00
C PRO A 312 -7.98 16.55 19.79
N ARG A 313 -8.14 16.95 18.53
CA ARG A 313 -9.11 18.01 18.19
C ARG A 313 -10.53 17.49 18.41
N ILE A 314 -11.43 18.38 18.79
CA ILE A 314 -12.83 18.03 19.08
C ILE A 314 -13.75 18.69 18.05
N PHE A 315 -14.61 17.89 17.44
CA PHE A 315 -15.68 18.38 16.57
C PHE A 315 -17.04 18.05 17.18
N ALA A 316 -17.97 19.00 17.08
CA ALA A 316 -19.37 18.82 17.52
C ALA A 316 -20.17 17.91 16.57
N GLN A 317 -19.76 17.86 15.31
CA GLN A 317 -20.35 17.03 14.27
C GLN A 317 -19.24 16.44 13.43
N PHE A 318 -19.49 15.25 12.89
CA PHE A 318 -18.50 14.59 12.05
C PHE A 318 -18.26 15.44 10.79
N PRO A 319 -17.01 15.84 10.51
CA PRO A 319 -16.73 16.85 9.49
C PRO A 319 -16.78 16.31 8.05
N SER A 320 -17.14 15.03 7.87
CA SER A 320 -17.33 14.37 6.57
C SER A 320 -18.59 13.50 6.57
N ARG A 321 -19.16 13.25 5.39
CA ARG A 321 -20.27 12.30 5.24
C ARG A 321 -19.81 10.85 5.13
N ARG A 322 -18.49 10.62 5.02
CA ARG A 322 -17.85 9.31 4.85
C ARG A 322 -16.62 9.21 5.73
N TYR A 323 -16.34 8.02 6.26
CA TYR A 323 -15.14 7.68 7.01
C TYR A 323 -14.82 6.20 6.77
N SER A 324 -13.56 5.81 6.90
CA SER A 324 -13.17 4.40 7.01
C SER A 324 -13.07 4.04 8.50
N LEU A 325 -13.63 2.91 8.92
CA LEU A 325 -13.53 2.42 10.29
C LEU A 325 -12.67 1.18 10.32
N VAL A 326 -11.51 1.28 10.97
CA VAL A 326 -10.59 0.19 11.23
C VAL A 326 -10.94 -0.41 12.59
N ASP A 327 -11.32 -1.69 12.60
CA ASP A 327 -11.58 -2.43 13.83
C ASP A 327 -10.30 -2.90 14.52
N GLU A 328 -9.42 -1.93 14.81
CA GLU A 328 -8.17 -2.15 15.53
C GLU A 328 -7.88 -1.00 16.49
N LYS A 329 -6.84 -1.20 17.31
CA LYS A 329 -6.29 -0.19 18.21
C LYS A 329 -5.20 0.61 17.52
N VAL A 330 -5.22 1.94 17.68
CA VAL A 330 -4.09 2.81 17.39
C VAL A 330 -3.43 3.31 18.67
N PHE A 331 -2.10 3.24 18.72
CA PHE A 331 -1.30 3.75 19.83
C PHE A 331 -0.75 5.13 19.47
N VAL A 332 -1.13 6.14 20.24
CA VAL A 332 -0.71 7.52 20.01
C VAL A 332 0.49 7.84 20.90
N TYR A 333 1.57 8.26 20.26
CA TYR A 333 2.84 8.54 20.92
C TYR A 333 3.47 9.84 20.44
N GLY A 334 4.40 10.36 21.25
CA GLY A 334 5.26 11.50 20.90
C GLY A 334 6.73 11.09 21.00
N LEU A 335 7.59 11.73 20.22
CA LEU A 335 9.04 11.55 20.27
C LEU A 335 9.71 12.82 20.81
N VAL A 336 10.65 12.65 21.74
CA VAL A 336 11.51 13.73 22.24
C VAL A 336 12.95 13.31 22.02
N SER A 337 13.70 14.14 21.28
CA SER A 337 15.12 13.92 21.01
C SER A 337 15.93 15.09 21.59
N PRO A 338 16.54 14.93 22.78
CA PRO A 338 17.59 15.82 23.22
C PRO A 338 18.94 15.40 22.62
N HIS A 339 19.89 16.34 22.58
CA HIS A 339 21.18 16.30 21.87
C HIS A 339 22.13 15.11 22.13
N GLU A 340 21.75 14.13 22.94
CA GLU A 340 22.61 13.01 23.36
C GLU A 340 21.98 11.64 23.07
N PHE A 341 22.66 10.90 22.18
CA PHE A 341 22.22 9.64 21.55
C PHE A 341 21.99 8.46 22.53
N GLY A 342 22.40 8.58 23.80
CA GLY A 342 22.25 7.53 24.82
C GLY A 342 20.88 7.49 25.51
N HIS A 343 20.23 8.66 25.68
CA HIS A 343 18.92 8.79 26.34
C HIS A 343 17.74 8.31 25.47
N TRP A 344 18.02 7.99 24.21
CA TRP A 344 17.10 7.79 23.11
C TRP A 344 16.23 6.53 23.23
N MET A 345 16.83 5.42 23.66
CA MET A 345 16.12 4.14 23.75
C MET A 345 15.14 4.11 24.92
N PHE A 346 15.51 4.78 26.01
CA PHE A 346 14.83 4.65 27.30
C PHE A 346 13.64 5.61 27.48
N ASN A 347 13.67 6.79 26.86
CA ASN A 347 12.63 7.81 27.03
C ASN A 347 11.47 7.71 26.01
N GLY A 348 11.70 7.11 24.85
CA GLY A 348 10.70 7.01 23.76
C GLY A 348 10.15 5.60 23.53
N ILE A 349 11.02 4.63 23.23
CA ILE A 349 10.61 3.25 22.88
C ILE A 349 10.11 2.47 24.09
N LEU A 350 10.84 2.48 25.21
CA LEU A 350 10.49 1.60 26.34
C LEU A 350 9.10 1.88 26.92
N PRO A 351 8.70 3.15 27.13
CA PRO A 351 7.35 3.45 27.61
C PRO A 351 6.29 3.05 26.59
N LEU A 352 6.53 3.32 25.29
CA LEU A 352 5.65 2.90 24.20
C LEU A 352 5.48 1.38 24.16
N TRP A 353 6.57 0.61 24.23
CA TRP A 353 6.54 -0.85 24.28
C TRP A 353 5.79 -1.38 25.50
N SER A 354 6.03 -0.81 26.69
CA SER A 354 5.36 -1.21 27.91
C SER A 354 3.84 -1.03 27.80
N VAL A 355 3.39 0.09 27.23
CA VAL A 355 1.96 0.36 27.00
C VAL A 355 1.40 -0.58 25.94
N MET A 356 2.10 -0.75 24.82
CA MET A 356 1.73 -1.69 23.77
C MET A 356 1.49 -3.09 24.34
N ARG A 357 2.42 -3.62 25.14
CA ARG A 357 2.26 -4.90 25.83
C ARG A 357 1.07 -4.94 26.77
N ALA A 358 0.88 -3.91 27.60
CA ALA A 358 -0.21 -3.86 28.58
C ALA A 358 -1.60 -3.89 27.93
N TYR A 359 -1.71 -3.43 26.67
CA TYR A 359 -2.96 -3.39 25.91
C TYR A 359 -3.03 -4.44 24.79
N ASN A 360 -2.21 -5.50 24.88
CA ASN A 360 -2.13 -6.63 23.95
C ASN A 360 -1.82 -6.24 22.51
N ALA A 361 -0.90 -5.31 22.30
CA ALA A 361 -0.39 -4.96 20.99
C ALA A 361 0.48 -6.10 20.39
N THR A 362 0.49 -6.16 19.07
CA THR A 362 1.34 -7.02 18.25
C THR A 362 2.43 -6.19 17.55
N PRO A 363 3.47 -6.81 16.97
CA PRO A 363 4.41 -6.13 16.06
C PRO A 363 3.76 -5.54 14.82
N GLU A 364 2.47 -5.79 14.59
CA GLU A 364 1.68 -5.19 13.53
C GLU A 364 0.62 -4.23 14.10
N SER A 365 0.84 -3.60 15.25
CA SER A 365 -0.13 -2.63 15.78
C SER A 365 -0.01 -1.27 15.09
N TRP A 366 -1.13 -0.54 15.02
CA TRP A 366 -1.13 0.82 14.46
C TRP A 366 -0.50 1.81 15.42
N LEU A 367 0.36 2.67 14.89
CA LEU A 367 1.00 3.75 15.63
C LEU A 367 0.63 5.09 14.98
N PHE A 368 0.41 6.11 15.79
CA PHE A 368 0.23 7.48 15.31
C PHE A 368 1.17 8.42 16.06
N ARG A 369 2.03 9.10 15.31
CA ARG A 369 2.98 10.07 15.86
C ARG A 369 2.32 11.45 15.95
N ALA A 370 1.95 11.83 17.16
CA ALA A 370 1.27 13.09 17.43
C ALA A 370 2.22 14.29 17.55
N ASP A 371 3.49 14.08 17.92
CA ASP A 371 4.46 15.17 18.13
C ASP A 371 5.92 14.68 18.01
N ALA A 372 6.83 15.57 17.59
CA ALA A 372 8.27 15.38 17.56
C ALA A 372 8.97 16.66 18.06
N TRP A 373 9.76 16.60 19.15
CA TRP A 373 10.61 17.74 19.55
C TRP A 373 11.85 17.80 18.67
N ASP A 374 11.98 18.86 17.87
CA ASP A 374 13.28 19.46 17.58
C ASP A 374 13.05 20.94 17.25
N GLY A 375 13.65 21.83 18.02
CA GLY A 375 13.61 23.26 17.75
C GLY A 375 14.51 23.56 16.55
N ASP A 376 13.92 23.93 15.42
CA ASP A 376 14.57 24.51 14.23
C ASP A 376 15.82 23.79 13.64
N ARG A 377 16.19 22.59 14.11
CA ARG A 377 17.30 21.81 13.55
C ARG A 377 16.90 20.36 13.30
N ALA A 378 17.53 19.81 12.27
CA ALA A 378 17.30 18.54 11.59
C ALA A 378 16.41 17.48 12.29
N PRO A 379 15.41 16.89 11.61
CA PRO A 379 14.54 15.88 12.20
C PRO A 379 15.36 14.72 12.74
N SER A 380 15.27 14.53 14.05
CA SER A 380 15.85 13.41 14.78
C SER A 380 15.35 12.09 14.16
N ARG A 381 16.27 11.34 13.51
CA ARG A 381 15.95 10.20 12.63
C ARG A 381 15.65 8.92 13.40
N PHE A 382 14.51 8.85 14.05
CA PHE A 382 14.12 7.67 14.83
C PHE A 382 13.64 6.53 13.94
N ASP A 383 14.30 5.37 13.98
CA ASP A 383 13.88 4.19 13.22
C ASP A 383 12.88 3.36 14.03
N MET A 384 11.64 3.31 13.55
CA MET A 384 10.55 2.54 14.15
C MET A 384 10.47 1.09 13.61
N SER A 385 11.42 0.67 12.76
CA SER A 385 11.52 -0.71 12.25
C SER A 385 11.56 -1.76 13.37
N TYR A 386 12.09 -1.39 14.54
CA TYR A 386 12.11 -2.25 15.72
C TYR A 386 10.73 -2.45 16.36
N LEU A 387 9.72 -1.62 16.09
CA LEU A 387 8.39 -1.78 16.69
C LEU A 387 7.38 -2.34 15.71
N SER A 388 7.64 -2.17 14.40
CA SER A 388 6.79 -2.71 13.36
C SER A 388 7.58 -3.29 12.21
N SER A 389 7.20 -4.49 11.79
CA SER A 389 7.72 -5.16 10.60
C SER A 389 7.02 -4.70 9.31
N ARG A 390 5.96 -3.88 9.41
CA ARG A 390 5.10 -3.42 8.29
C ARG A 390 4.59 -1.98 8.47
N GLY A 391 4.06 -1.38 7.41
CA GLY A 391 3.80 0.07 7.27
C GLY A 391 2.71 0.73 8.14
N ARG A 392 2.62 0.46 9.45
CA ARG A 392 1.52 0.88 10.33
C ARG A 392 1.82 2.11 11.22
N ASP A 393 2.90 2.85 10.94
CA ASP A 393 3.24 4.10 11.63
C ASP A 393 2.77 5.32 10.83
N ILE A 394 1.75 6.03 11.32
CA ILE A 394 1.18 7.21 10.68
C ILE A 394 1.95 8.47 11.13
N VAL A 395 2.52 9.18 10.17
CA VAL A 395 3.17 10.49 10.35
C VAL A 395 2.44 11.59 9.59
N LEU A 396 2.50 12.83 10.11
CA LEU A 396 1.77 13.97 9.55
C LEU A 396 2.45 14.57 8.30
N ASP A 397 3.79 14.60 8.26
CA ASP A 397 4.54 15.25 7.19
C ASP A 397 5.54 14.29 6.52
N PRO A 398 5.69 14.32 5.19
CA PRO A 398 6.78 13.66 4.48
C PRO A 398 8.17 13.80 5.10
N PHE A 399 8.56 14.95 5.65
CA PHE A 399 9.90 15.11 6.23
C PHE A 399 10.11 14.30 7.52
N HIS A 400 9.03 13.87 8.18
CA HIS A 400 9.07 13.00 9.34
C HIS A 400 9.22 11.51 8.98
N LYS A 401 9.23 11.17 7.68
CA LYS A 401 9.47 9.81 7.22
C LYS A 401 10.96 9.47 7.26
N THR A 402 11.32 8.65 8.23
CA THR A 402 12.65 8.13 8.51
C THR A 402 12.82 6.67 8.09
N SER A 403 11.73 5.92 7.89
CA SER A 403 11.79 4.50 7.47
C SER A 403 10.69 4.13 6.45
N ALA A 404 10.85 2.97 5.80
CA ALA A 404 9.90 2.44 4.83
C ALA A 404 8.55 2.02 5.45
N PHE A 405 8.48 1.89 6.78
CA PHE A 405 7.29 1.45 7.51
C PHE A 405 6.39 2.63 7.93
N GLN A 406 6.74 3.84 7.53
CA GLN A 406 5.97 5.04 7.83
C GLN A 406 5.11 5.46 6.65
N ILE A 407 3.85 5.71 6.96
CA ILE A 407 2.83 6.17 6.02
C ILE A 407 2.39 7.59 6.38
N LEU A 408 1.97 8.34 5.36
CA LEU A 408 1.35 9.64 5.62
C LEU A 408 -0.07 9.42 6.13
N ALA A 409 -0.56 10.35 6.93
CA ALA A 409 -1.99 10.44 7.22
C ALA A 409 -2.80 10.49 5.90
N PRO A 410 -3.99 9.86 5.86
CA PRO A 410 -4.83 9.82 4.66
C PRO A 410 -5.16 11.24 4.18
N GLY A 411 -4.93 11.53 2.89
CA GLY A 411 -5.23 12.83 2.28
C GLY A 411 -6.64 12.88 1.69
N GLY A 412 -7.38 13.96 1.94
CA GLY A 412 -8.71 14.19 1.34
C GLY A 412 -9.91 13.82 2.22
N THR A 413 -11.12 13.90 1.64
CA THR A 413 -12.43 14.02 2.32
C THR A 413 -12.85 12.85 3.23
N VAL A 414 -12.09 11.77 3.35
CA VAL A 414 -12.46 10.58 4.12
C VAL A 414 -11.42 10.30 5.22
N PRO A 415 -11.70 10.67 6.49
CA PRO A 415 -10.83 10.33 7.61
C PRO A 415 -10.85 8.82 7.89
N VAL A 416 -9.76 8.32 8.47
CA VAL A 416 -9.67 6.94 8.99
C VAL A 416 -9.93 6.98 10.49
N CYS A 417 -10.89 6.20 10.95
CA CYS A 417 -11.29 6.09 12.34
C CYS A 417 -10.95 4.70 12.87
N PHE A 418 -10.54 4.62 14.13
CA PHE A 418 -10.18 3.39 14.82
C PHE A 418 -11.22 3.10 15.90
N THR A 419 -11.58 1.83 16.08
CA THR A 419 -12.53 1.44 17.13
C THR A 419 -12.03 1.80 18.52
N SER A 420 -10.70 1.79 18.72
CA SER A 420 -10.10 2.38 19.91
C SER A 420 -8.72 3.01 19.67
N ALA A 421 -8.38 4.01 20.47
CA ALA A 421 -7.04 4.57 20.55
C ALA A 421 -6.54 4.58 21.99
N ILE A 422 -5.31 4.12 22.18
CA ILE A 422 -4.59 4.19 23.45
C ILE A 422 -3.65 5.37 23.36
N VAL A 423 -3.93 6.40 24.14
CA VAL A 423 -3.18 7.66 24.13
C VAL A 423 -2.48 7.82 25.46
N GLY A 424 -1.17 8.09 25.38
CA GLY A 424 -0.29 8.24 26.51
C GLY A 424 0.74 7.13 26.56
N LEU A 425 1.93 7.43 27.07
CA LEU A 425 3.04 6.48 27.11
C LEU A 425 3.26 5.82 28.48
N GLY A 426 2.38 6.06 29.45
CA GLY A 426 2.40 5.28 30.70
C GLY A 426 3.78 5.20 31.33
N ASN A 427 4.47 6.32 31.53
CA ASN A 427 5.90 6.25 31.84
C ASN A 427 6.15 5.70 33.25
N ARG A 428 6.82 4.54 33.35
CA ARG A 428 7.38 4.01 34.61
C ARG A 428 8.81 4.48 34.88
N CYS A 429 9.49 5.07 33.89
CA CYS A 429 10.90 5.43 34.05
C CYS A 429 11.06 6.92 34.35
N SER A 430 11.42 7.23 35.59
CA SER A 430 11.97 8.54 35.94
C SER A 430 13.47 8.54 35.76
N HIS A 431 14.04 9.67 35.34
CA HIS A 431 15.46 9.92 35.07
C HIS A 431 16.48 9.15 35.95
N LYS A 432 16.28 9.05 37.28
CA LYS A 432 17.20 8.31 38.18
C LYS A 432 17.13 6.77 38.09
N PHE A 433 16.12 6.21 37.44
CA PHE A 433 15.86 4.76 37.31
C PHE A 433 16.20 4.23 35.91
N CYS A 434 16.28 5.13 34.93
CA CYS A 434 16.83 4.81 33.62
C CYS A 434 18.38 4.85 33.65
N ASP A 435 18.97 5.64 34.57
CA ASP A 435 20.43 5.70 34.79
C ASP A 435 20.91 4.96 36.07
N GLY A 436 20.01 4.54 36.95
CA GLY A 436 20.33 3.77 38.15
C GLY A 436 19.98 2.31 37.94
N ASN A 437 20.95 1.40 38.17
CA ASN A 437 20.79 -0.05 38.05
C ASN A 437 19.38 -0.51 38.46
N VAL A 438 18.65 -1.09 37.52
CA VAL A 438 17.42 -1.85 37.77
C VAL A 438 17.77 -2.86 38.87
N ALA A 439 17.33 -2.59 40.09
CA ALA A 439 17.68 -3.42 41.24
C ALA A 439 16.87 -4.72 41.17
N GLY A 440 17.58 -5.86 41.12
CA GLY A 440 17.02 -7.21 41.26
C GLY A 440 17.31 -8.11 40.07
N ASP A 441 18.51 -8.70 40.07
CA ASP A 441 19.02 -9.88 39.34
C ASP A 441 18.97 -9.99 37.82
N ASP A 442 18.20 -9.18 37.09
CA ASP A 442 18.05 -9.39 35.63
C ASP A 442 18.25 -8.10 34.80
N GLY A 443 19.14 -7.20 35.22
CA GLY A 443 19.41 -5.92 34.55
C GLY A 443 19.98 -6.03 33.13
N VAL A 444 20.47 -7.21 32.74
CA VAL A 444 20.92 -7.51 31.37
C VAL A 444 19.73 -7.93 30.49
N THR A 445 18.65 -8.44 31.09
CA THR A 445 17.58 -9.14 30.37
C THR A 445 16.60 -8.24 29.64
N LEU A 446 16.27 -7.00 30.06
CA LEU A 446 15.25 -6.23 29.33
C LEU A 446 15.78 -5.68 28.01
N LYS A 447 17.04 -5.25 28.01
CA LYS A 447 17.76 -4.82 26.80
C LYS A 447 17.97 -6.02 25.89
N GLU A 448 18.42 -7.16 26.43
CA GLU A 448 18.59 -8.40 25.66
C GLU A 448 17.26 -9.00 25.19
N GLN A 449 16.16 -8.93 25.94
CA GLN A 449 14.84 -9.41 25.53
C GLN A 449 14.26 -8.59 24.39
N ILE A 450 14.49 -7.26 24.37
CA ILE A 450 14.15 -6.43 23.21
C ILE A 450 15.04 -6.84 22.04
N PHE A 451 16.37 -6.94 22.22
CA PHE A 451 17.28 -7.33 21.14
C PHE A 451 17.08 -8.78 20.62
N GLU A 452 16.68 -9.73 21.46
CA GLU A 452 16.42 -11.13 21.10
C GLU A 452 15.04 -11.32 20.48
N HIS A 453 14.03 -10.55 20.88
CA HIS A 453 12.71 -10.59 20.25
C HIS A 453 12.71 -9.97 18.84
N TYR A 454 13.66 -9.09 18.54
CA TYR A 454 13.80 -8.40 17.25
C TYR A 454 14.96 -8.90 16.37
N LYS A 455 15.54 -10.06 16.69
CA LYS A 455 16.54 -10.75 15.87
C LYS A 455 15.91 -11.61 14.78
#